data_AF-A0A359MTU9-F1
#
_entry.id   AF-A0A359MTU9-F1
#
_cell.length_a   1.000
_cell.length_b   1.000
_cell.length_c   1.000
_cell.angle_alpha   90.00
_cell.angle_beta   90.00
_cell.angle_gamma   90.00
#
_symmetry.space_group_name_H-M   'P 1'
#
loop_
_entity.id
_entity.type
_entity.pdbx_description
1 polymer ?
#
loop_
_entity_poly.entity_id
_entity_poly.type
_entity_poly.pdbx_seq_one_letter_code
_entity_poly.pdbx_strand_id
1 'polypeptide(L)'
;MQISEIQIGAKIEVEVKYNGRNVSFRSQVVFIQDSSVVVNAITVDEQTLGFSENCQINFLYIVDGKVFAWENVTVKLIKYEGKLYHLIVLSGEGIPYNRRNSYRMYIGEDMPLYINTPNGSSAINVLVKDISENGVAFITKDDLSINRTFRLKLKDSNNRFITLS
;
A
#
# COMPACT_ATOMS: atom_id res chain seq x y z
N MET A 1 3.29 -1.12 -19.52
CA MET A 1 2.02 -0.37 -19.44
C MET A 1 2.26 1.00 -20.01
N GLN A 2 1.55 1.39 -21.07
CA GLN A 2 1.73 2.69 -21.71
C GLN A 2 0.99 3.78 -20.94
N ILE A 3 1.51 5.02 -21.01
CA ILE A 3 0.85 6.18 -20.39
C ILE A 3 -0.54 6.41 -21.00
N SER A 4 -0.70 6.15 -22.30
CA SER A 4 -1.98 6.26 -23.02
C SER A 4 -3.04 5.25 -22.56
N GLU A 5 -2.65 4.19 -21.84
CA GLU A 5 -3.57 3.20 -21.28
C GLU A 5 -4.11 3.62 -19.91
N ILE A 6 -3.56 4.69 -19.29
CA ILE A 6 -4.08 5.23 -18.03
C ILE A 6 -5.45 5.86 -18.29
N GLN A 7 -6.45 5.46 -17.50
CA GLN A 7 -7.82 5.97 -17.64
C GLN A 7 -8.05 7.24 -16.82
N ILE A 8 -8.79 8.19 -17.40
CA ILE A 8 -9.35 9.32 -16.66
C ILE A 8 -10.30 8.78 -15.58
N GLY A 9 -10.24 9.36 -14.39
CA GLY A 9 -11.01 8.91 -13.23
C GLY A 9 -10.41 7.71 -12.50
N ALA A 10 -9.30 7.14 -12.97
CA ALA A 10 -8.65 6.04 -12.27
C ALA A 10 -8.06 6.49 -10.92
N LYS A 11 -8.15 5.60 -9.93
CA LYS A 11 -7.49 5.79 -8.63
C LYS A 11 -6.01 5.46 -8.77
N ILE A 12 -5.18 6.35 -8.26
CA ILE A 12 -3.72 6.21 -8.28
C ILE A 12 -3.15 6.37 -6.88
N GLU A 13 -1.92 5.93 -6.72
CA GLU A 13 -1.13 6.23 -5.53
C GLU A 13 0.16 6.94 -5.91
N VAL A 14 0.50 7.98 -5.14
CA VAL A 14 1.79 8.65 -5.19
C VAL A 14 2.59 8.16 -4.00
N GLU A 15 3.57 7.30 -4.27
CA GLU A 15 4.50 6.78 -3.27
C GLU A 15 5.65 7.77 -3.09
N VAL A 16 5.90 8.20 -1.86
CA VAL A 16 6.95 9.16 -1.51
C VAL A 16 7.94 8.49 -0.57
N LYS A 17 9.21 8.47 -0.97
CA LYS A 17 10.33 8.00 -0.16
C LYS A 17 11.19 9.19 0.27
N TYR A 18 11.48 9.27 1.56
CA TYR A 18 12.31 10.30 2.16
C TYR A 18 13.05 9.72 3.37
N ASN A 19 14.39 9.81 3.38
CA ASN A 19 15.25 9.32 4.46
C ASN A 19 14.91 7.89 4.93
N GLY A 20 14.73 6.95 3.99
CA GLY A 20 14.41 5.55 4.29
C GLY A 20 12.97 5.30 4.76
N ARG A 21 12.15 6.34 4.90
CA ARG A 21 10.71 6.22 5.15
C ARG A 21 9.94 6.23 3.85
N ASN A 22 8.83 5.51 3.81
CA ASN A 22 7.93 5.46 2.67
C ASN A 22 6.50 5.73 3.14
N VAL A 23 5.80 6.59 2.41
CA VAL A 23 4.38 6.92 2.61
C VAL A 23 3.71 6.97 1.25
N SER A 24 2.48 6.47 1.14
CA SER A 24 1.70 6.53 -0.10
C SER A 24 0.46 7.39 0.08
N PHE A 25 0.21 8.30 -0.87
CA PHE A 25 -0.96 9.15 -0.92
C PHE A 25 -1.87 8.73 -2.07
N ARG A 26 -3.18 8.73 -1.86
CA ARG A 26 -4.16 8.41 -2.91
C ARG A 26 -4.60 9.68 -3.61
N SER A 27 -4.80 9.58 -4.92
CA SER A 27 -5.48 10.60 -5.71
C SER A 27 -6.23 9.95 -6.89
N GLN A 28 -6.75 10.76 -7.79
CA GLN A 28 -7.52 10.35 -8.94
C GLN A 28 -7.10 11.15 -10.18
N VAL A 29 -6.98 10.48 -11.32
CA VAL A 29 -6.66 11.09 -12.62
C VAL A 29 -7.81 12.00 -13.06
N VAL A 30 -7.50 13.25 -13.37
CA VAL A 30 -8.45 14.25 -13.88
C VAL A 30 -8.34 14.37 -15.40
N PHE A 31 -7.12 14.48 -15.91
CA PHE A 31 -6.85 14.44 -17.35
C PHE A 31 -5.40 14.02 -17.61
N ILE A 32 -5.12 13.65 -18.85
CA ILE A 32 -3.80 13.25 -19.32
C ILE A 32 -3.47 14.11 -20.54
N GLN A 33 -2.26 14.65 -20.56
CA GLN A 33 -1.73 15.42 -21.68
C GLN A 33 -0.31 14.93 -21.97
N ASP A 34 -0.12 14.33 -23.14
CA ASP A 34 1.15 13.72 -23.55
C ASP A 34 1.68 12.74 -22.49
N SER A 35 2.82 13.05 -21.87
CA SER A 35 3.44 12.28 -20.80
C SER A 35 3.09 12.80 -19.39
N SER A 36 2.21 13.79 -19.28
CA SER A 36 1.80 14.40 -18.02
C SER A 36 0.41 13.90 -17.60
N VAL A 37 0.33 13.42 -16.37
CA VAL A 37 -0.92 13.03 -15.73
C VAL A 37 -1.29 14.09 -14.70
N VAL A 38 -2.46 14.70 -14.84
CA VAL A 38 -2.98 15.63 -13.84
C VAL A 38 -3.95 14.89 -12.94
N VAL A 39 -3.73 15.02 -11.64
CA VAL A 39 -4.51 14.38 -10.59
C VAL A 39 -5.09 15.41 -9.65
N ASN A 40 -6.16 15.05 -8.93
CA ASN A 40 -6.69 15.87 -7.85
C ASN A 40 -5.58 16.25 -6.86
N ALA A 41 -5.62 17.48 -6.34
CA ALA A 41 -4.66 17.90 -5.33
C ALA A 41 -4.67 16.94 -4.14
N ILE A 42 -3.49 16.44 -3.79
CA ILE A 42 -3.30 15.60 -2.61
C ILE A 42 -3.33 16.51 -1.39
N THR A 43 -4.26 16.27 -0.48
CA THR A 43 -4.41 17.03 0.77
C THR A 43 -4.32 16.12 1.99
N VAL A 44 -3.67 16.60 3.04
CA VAL A 44 -3.62 15.98 4.38
C VAL A 44 -4.03 17.04 5.38
N ASP A 45 -4.99 16.73 6.25
CA ASP A 45 -5.51 17.68 7.24
C ASP A 45 -5.90 19.04 6.62
N GLU A 46 -6.63 18.98 5.50
CA GLU A 46 -7.08 20.13 4.68
C GLU A 46 -5.96 20.96 4.02
N GLN A 47 -4.69 20.61 4.24
CA GLN A 47 -3.56 21.28 3.61
C GLN A 47 -3.11 20.55 2.35
N THR A 48 -2.87 21.32 1.28
CA THR A 48 -2.33 20.76 0.03
C THR A 48 -0.87 20.38 0.21
N LEU A 49 -0.54 19.15 -0.13
CA LEU A 49 0.79 18.60 0.06
C LEU A 49 1.75 19.12 -1.02
N GLY A 50 2.88 19.68 -0.58
CA GLY A 50 4.02 19.97 -1.45
C GLY A 50 5.03 18.83 -1.40
N PHE A 51 5.68 18.56 -2.53
CA PHE A 51 6.78 17.60 -2.59
C PHE A 51 8.10 18.34 -2.83
N SER A 52 9.09 18.08 -1.98
CA SER A 52 10.42 18.68 -2.10
C SER A 52 11.32 17.89 -3.04
N GLU A 53 12.37 18.51 -3.57
CA GLU A 53 13.33 17.85 -4.48
C GLU A 53 14.09 16.67 -3.83
N ASN A 54 14.14 16.63 -2.50
CA ASN A 54 14.78 15.53 -1.76
C ASN A 54 13.89 14.28 -1.65
N CYS A 55 12.65 14.34 -2.15
CA CYS A 55 11.73 13.22 -2.14
C CYS A 55 11.90 12.39 -3.42
N GLN A 56 12.07 11.08 -3.27
CA GLN A 56 11.93 10.16 -4.38
C GLN A 56 10.46 9.78 -4.51
N ILE A 57 9.85 10.07 -5.66
CA ILE A 57 8.40 9.90 -5.87
C ILE A 57 8.16 8.87 -6.95
N ASN A 58 7.27 7.91 -6.69
CA ASN A 58 6.80 6.96 -7.68
C ASN A 58 5.30 7.14 -7.91
N PHE A 59 4.87 7.06 -9.16
CA PHE A 59 3.47 7.02 -9.54
C PHE A 59 3.03 5.57 -9.71
N LEU A 60 2.03 5.15 -8.93
CA LEU A 60 1.48 3.80 -8.94
C LEU A 60 0.08 3.82 -9.54
N TYR A 61 -0.08 3.10 -10.65
CA TYR A 61 -1.35 2.86 -11.30
C TYR A 61 -1.89 1.47 -10.92
N ILE A 62 -3.11 1.41 -10.40
CA ILE A 62 -3.74 0.17 -9.94
C ILE A 62 -4.90 -0.17 -10.87
N VAL A 63 -4.79 -1.29 -11.57
CA VAL A 63 -5.80 -1.77 -12.53
C VAL A 63 -5.90 -3.28 -12.46
N ASP A 64 -7.12 -3.81 -12.38
CA ASP A 64 -7.41 -5.26 -12.32
C ASP A 64 -6.57 -6.05 -11.31
N GLY A 65 -6.33 -5.44 -10.13
CA GLY A 65 -5.52 -6.04 -9.06
C GLY A 65 -4.01 -6.08 -9.33
N LYS A 66 -3.56 -5.59 -10.48
CA LYS A 66 -2.15 -5.37 -10.81
C LYS A 66 -1.76 -3.94 -10.49
N VAL A 67 -0.47 -3.74 -10.20
CA VAL A 67 0.09 -2.42 -9.93
C VAL A 67 1.23 -2.18 -10.91
N PHE A 68 1.23 -1.02 -11.55
CA PHE A 68 2.30 -0.58 -12.43
C PHE A 68 2.91 0.69 -11.85
N ALA A 69 4.24 0.76 -11.81
CA ALA A 69 4.96 1.91 -11.29
C ALA A 69 5.67 2.67 -12.42
N TRP A 70 5.65 3.99 -12.32
CA TRP A 70 6.64 4.87 -12.92
C TRP A 70 7.48 5.43 -11.79
N GLU A 71 8.79 5.19 -11.83
CA GLU A 71 9.68 5.54 -10.74
C GLU A 71 10.33 6.91 -10.95
N ASN A 72 10.67 7.58 -9.85
CA ASN A 72 11.39 8.87 -9.86
C ASN A 72 10.68 9.97 -10.67
N VAL A 73 9.35 10.04 -10.57
CA VAL A 73 8.53 11.00 -11.32
C VAL A 73 8.67 12.40 -10.74
N THR A 74 8.51 13.41 -11.60
CA THR A 74 8.43 14.81 -11.16
C THR A 74 6.98 15.18 -10.85
N VAL A 75 6.74 15.77 -9.68
CA VAL A 75 5.41 16.25 -9.28
C VAL A 75 5.45 17.75 -9.06
N LYS A 76 4.51 18.47 -9.67
CA LYS A 76 4.34 19.93 -9.53
C LYS A 76 2.94 20.27 -9.10
N LEU A 77 2.80 21.24 -8.21
CA LEU A 77 1.50 21.82 -7.90
C LEU A 77 1.16 22.88 -8.96
N ILE A 78 -0.01 22.74 -9.59
CA ILE A 78 -0.50 23.66 -10.61
C ILE A 78 -1.87 24.21 -10.21
N LYS A 79 -2.21 25.40 -10.73
CA LYS A 79 -3.54 26.00 -10.59
C LYS A 79 -4.20 26.10 -11.96
N TYR A 80 -5.38 25.53 -12.09
CA TYR A 80 -6.17 25.56 -13.32
C TYR A 80 -7.63 25.88 -12.98
N GLU A 81 -8.22 26.86 -13.67
CA GLU A 81 -9.59 27.34 -13.42
C GLU A 81 -9.91 27.61 -11.93
N GLY A 82 -8.94 28.20 -11.23
CA GLY A 82 -9.10 28.54 -9.81
C GLY A 82 -8.88 27.38 -8.82
N LYS A 83 -8.75 26.14 -9.29
CA LYS A 83 -8.52 24.94 -8.46
C LYS A 83 -7.07 24.46 -8.53
N LEU A 84 -6.61 23.84 -7.45
CA LEU A 84 -5.27 23.24 -7.37
C LEU A 84 -5.30 21.78 -7.82
N TYR A 85 -4.23 21.37 -8.49
CA TYR A 85 -4.00 19.99 -8.93
C TYR A 85 -2.52 19.64 -8.82
N HIS A 86 -2.20 18.35 -8.79
CA HIS A 86 -0.84 17.89 -8.99
C HIS A 86 -0.66 17.42 -10.43
N LEU A 87 0.34 17.98 -11.11
CA LEU A 87 0.81 17.52 -12.41
C LEU A 87 2.00 16.60 -12.20
N ILE A 88 1.91 15.38 -12.72
CA ILE A 88 2.91 14.32 -12.59
C ILE A 88 3.46 14.02 -13.96
N VAL A 89 4.76 14.24 -14.17
CA VAL A 89 5.43 13.94 -15.43
C VAL A 89 5.95 12.50 -15.39
N LEU A 90 5.41 11.67 -16.27
CA LEU A 90 5.81 10.28 -16.46
C LEU A 90 6.80 10.16 -17.62
N SER A 91 7.61 9.10 -17.64
CA SER A 91 8.51 8.79 -18.73
C SER A 91 8.59 7.28 -18.95
N GLY A 92 8.67 6.86 -20.21
CA GLY A 92 8.69 5.44 -20.56
C GLY A 92 7.41 4.69 -20.16
N GLU A 93 7.56 3.38 -19.92
CA GLU A 93 6.47 2.48 -19.60
C GLU A 93 6.38 2.16 -18.12
N GLY A 94 5.15 1.99 -17.64
CA GLY A 94 4.87 1.52 -16.29
C GLY A 94 5.32 0.07 -16.15
N ILE A 95 6.18 -0.17 -15.17
CA ILE A 95 6.73 -1.48 -14.84
C ILE A 95 5.83 -2.21 -13.84
N PRO A 96 5.60 -3.53 -13.99
CA PRO A 96 4.90 -4.30 -12.97
C PRO A 96 5.54 -4.12 -11.60
N TYR A 97 4.76 -3.71 -10.61
CA TYR A 97 5.25 -3.32 -9.30
C TYR A 97 4.66 -4.20 -8.20
N ASN A 98 5.53 -4.92 -7.50
CA ASN A 98 5.11 -5.72 -6.36
C ASN A 98 5.14 -4.88 -5.08
N ARG A 99 3.98 -4.35 -4.69
CA ARG A 99 3.80 -3.57 -3.46
C ARG A 99 4.21 -4.30 -2.17
N ARG A 100 4.21 -5.64 -2.17
CA ARG A 100 4.36 -6.42 -0.93
C ARG A 100 5.81 -6.61 -0.52
N ASN A 101 6.75 -6.41 -1.45
CA ASN A 101 8.20 -6.59 -1.31
C ASN A 101 8.60 -7.80 -0.43
N SER A 102 7.79 -8.86 -0.42
CA SER A 102 7.99 -10.04 0.41
C SER A 102 7.16 -11.19 -0.17
N TYR A 103 7.78 -12.36 -0.26
CA TYR A 103 7.12 -13.60 -0.62
C TYR A 103 6.12 -13.99 0.48
N ARG A 104 4.95 -14.48 0.08
CA ARG A 104 3.93 -15.02 0.99
C ARG A 104 3.82 -16.53 0.79
N MET A 105 4.18 -17.27 1.82
CA MET A 105 4.00 -18.71 1.89
C MET A 105 2.56 -19.01 2.28
N TYR A 106 1.87 -19.81 1.48
CA TYR A 106 0.56 -20.34 1.83
C TYR A 106 0.69 -21.35 2.98
N ILE A 107 -0.18 -21.25 3.98
CA ILE A 107 -0.20 -22.12 5.16
C ILE A 107 -1.48 -22.97 5.16
N GLY A 108 -2.65 -22.34 5.29
CA GLY A 108 -3.94 -23.03 5.23
C GLY A 108 -4.31 -23.83 6.48
N GLU A 109 -3.74 -23.48 7.65
CA GLU A 109 -3.87 -24.26 8.89
C GLU A 109 -4.57 -23.48 10.00
N ASP A 110 -5.30 -24.20 10.86
CA ASP A 110 -5.88 -23.66 12.09
C ASP A 110 -4.80 -23.43 13.16
N MET A 111 -4.69 -22.19 13.66
CA MET A 111 -3.70 -21.82 14.67
C MET A 111 -4.28 -20.90 15.76
N PRO A 112 -3.73 -20.95 16.98
CA PRO A 112 -4.12 -20.03 18.05
C PRO A 112 -3.54 -18.63 17.83
N LEU A 113 -4.42 -17.63 17.77
CA LEU A 113 -4.09 -16.21 17.80
C LEU A 113 -4.32 -15.66 19.21
N TYR A 114 -3.27 -15.12 19.83
CA TYR A 114 -3.35 -14.56 21.18
C TYR A 114 -3.54 -13.05 21.11
N ILE A 115 -4.52 -12.55 21.85
CA ILE A 115 -4.88 -11.13 21.88
C ILE A 115 -4.92 -10.66 23.32
N ASN A 116 -4.36 -9.48 23.59
CA ASN A 116 -4.43 -8.90 24.93
C ASN A 116 -5.79 -8.27 25.18
N THR A 117 -6.44 -8.66 26.26
CA THR A 117 -7.69 -8.10 26.77
C THR A 117 -7.45 -7.45 28.14
N PRO A 118 -8.38 -6.63 28.67
CA PRO A 118 -8.27 -6.10 30.03
C PRO A 118 -8.11 -7.19 31.09
N ASN A 119 -8.62 -8.40 30.83
CA ASN A 119 -8.57 -9.55 31.74
C ASN A 119 -7.38 -10.49 31.47
N GLY A 120 -6.40 -10.05 30.65
CA GLY A 120 -5.24 -10.84 30.27
C GLY A 120 -5.28 -11.34 28.82
N SER A 121 -4.34 -12.21 28.46
CA SER A 121 -4.23 -12.76 27.11
C SER A 121 -5.30 -13.82 26.87
N SER A 122 -6.08 -13.66 25.80
CA SER A 122 -7.07 -14.64 25.35
C SER A 122 -6.64 -15.23 24.01
N ALA A 123 -6.89 -16.52 23.81
CA ALA A 123 -6.59 -17.23 22.57
C ALA A 123 -7.88 -17.48 21.77
N ILE A 124 -7.88 -17.12 20.50
CA ILE A 124 -8.92 -17.49 19.54
C ILE A 124 -8.33 -18.41 18.47
N ASN A 125 -9.16 -19.27 17.87
CA ASN A 125 -8.72 -20.12 16.76
C ASN A 125 -8.95 -19.38 15.44
N VAL A 126 -7.92 -19.32 14.59
CA VAL A 126 -7.98 -18.67 13.28
C VAL A 126 -7.41 -19.57 12.20
N LEU A 127 -7.96 -19.49 10.99
CA LEU A 127 -7.37 -20.11 9.82
C LEU A 127 -6.28 -19.20 9.26
N VAL A 128 -5.02 -19.56 9.44
CA VAL A 128 -3.88 -18.81 8.89
C VAL A 128 -3.76 -19.13 7.40
N LYS A 129 -4.02 -18.15 6.55
CA LYS A 129 -4.01 -18.30 5.09
C LYS A 129 -2.60 -18.24 4.53
N ASP A 130 -1.85 -17.20 4.87
CA ASP A 130 -0.49 -16.98 4.37
C ASP A 130 0.36 -16.13 5.32
N ILE A 131 1.68 -16.29 5.25
CA ILE A 131 2.68 -15.56 6.05
C ILE A 131 3.78 -15.03 5.13
N SER A 132 4.26 -13.81 5.38
CA SER A 132 5.50 -13.26 4.83
C SER A 132 6.41 -12.71 5.92
N GLU A 133 7.63 -12.31 5.53
CA GLU A 133 8.60 -11.59 6.37
C GLU A 133 7.97 -10.38 7.09
N ASN A 134 6.99 -9.73 6.45
CA ASN A 134 6.42 -8.47 6.93
C ASN A 134 4.97 -8.60 7.44
N GLY A 135 4.40 -9.80 7.53
CA GLY A 135 3.05 -9.94 8.07
C GLY A 135 2.38 -11.28 7.83
N VAL A 136 1.12 -11.36 8.26
CA VAL A 136 0.28 -12.57 8.18
C VAL A 136 -1.14 -12.23 7.75
N ALA A 137 -1.77 -13.13 7.01
CA ALA A 137 -3.20 -13.10 6.73
C ALA A 137 -3.90 -14.30 7.38
N PHE A 138 -4.99 -14.05 8.10
CA PHE A 138 -5.80 -15.09 8.74
C PHE A 138 -7.30 -14.76 8.63
N ILE A 139 -8.13 -15.77 8.85
CA ILE A 139 -9.59 -15.68 8.82
C ILE A 139 -10.12 -16.12 10.18
N THR A 140 -11.07 -15.37 10.73
CA THR A 140 -11.76 -15.68 11.99
C THR A 140 -13.25 -15.36 11.88
N LYS A 141 -14.05 -16.02 12.72
CA LYS A 141 -15.46 -15.70 12.95
C LYS A 141 -15.65 -14.60 13.99
N ASP A 142 -14.63 -14.34 14.81
CA ASP A 142 -14.67 -13.34 15.87
C ASP A 142 -14.49 -11.94 15.29
N ASP A 143 -15.25 -10.96 15.79
CA ASP A 143 -15.07 -9.57 15.40
C ASP A 143 -13.86 -8.98 16.13
N LEU A 144 -12.89 -8.48 15.35
CA LEU A 144 -11.63 -7.94 15.85
C LEU A 144 -11.48 -6.48 15.43
N SER A 145 -11.30 -5.60 16.42
CA SER A 145 -10.95 -4.21 16.18
C SER A 145 -9.63 -4.07 15.41
N ILE A 146 -9.58 -3.15 14.47
CA ILE A 146 -8.35 -2.75 13.79
C ILE A 146 -7.32 -2.15 14.77
N ASN A 147 -6.05 -2.10 14.35
CA ASN A 147 -4.93 -1.54 15.12
C ASN A 147 -4.68 -2.20 16.48
N ARG A 148 -5.00 -3.50 16.60
CA ARG A 148 -4.77 -4.29 17.82
C ARG A 148 -3.50 -5.14 17.68
N THR A 149 -2.67 -5.12 18.71
CA THR A 149 -1.52 -6.03 18.80
C THR A 149 -2.00 -7.44 19.13
N PHE A 150 -1.53 -8.41 18.35
CA PHE A 150 -1.74 -9.82 18.58
C PHE A 150 -0.42 -10.58 18.55
N ARG A 151 -0.42 -11.81 19.04
CA ARG A 151 0.70 -12.75 18.94
C ARG A 151 0.19 -14.02 18.29
N LEU A 152 0.72 -14.35 17.12
CA LEU A 152 0.50 -15.63 16.47
C LEU A 152 1.63 -16.58 16.86
N LYS A 153 1.30 -17.82 17.23
CA LYS A 153 2.30 -18.87 17.43
C LYS A 153 2.18 -19.90 16.32
N LEU A 154 3.21 -19.99 15.49
CA LEU A 154 3.29 -20.97 14.42
C LEU A 154 3.66 -22.33 14.98
N LYS A 155 3.15 -23.39 14.36
CA LYS A 155 3.47 -24.77 14.71
C LYS A 155 4.16 -25.45 13.54
N ASP A 156 5.21 -26.22 13.81
CA ASP A 156 5.80 -27.11 12.83
C ASP A 156 4.97 -28.41 12.69
N SER A 157 5.39 -29.29 11.78
CA SER A 157 4.76 -30.60 11.56
C SER A 157 4.85 -31.55 12.76
N ASN A 158 5.68 -31.23 13.76
CA ASN A 158 5.79 -31.94 15.03
C ASN A 158 5.05 -31.23 16.17
N ASN A 159 4.17 -30.27 15.85
CA ASN A 159 3.37 -29.47 16.79
C ASN A 159 4.22 -28.63 17.76
N ARG A 160 5.48 -28.32 17.41
CA ARG A 160 6.36 -27.44 18.18
C ARG A 160 6.14 -26.00 17.77
N PHE A 161 6.13 -25.10 18.74
CA PHE A 161 6.00 -23.68 18.45
C PHE A 161 7.28 -23.13 17.82
N ILE A 162 7.14 -22.51 16.65
CA ILE A 162 8.22 -21.79 15.98
C ILE A 162 8.22 -20.35 16.51
N THR A 163 9.36 -19.94 17.05
CA THR A 163 9.63 -18.55 17.39
C THR A 163 10.36 -17.92 16.22
N LEU A 164 9.73 -16.95 15.55
CA LEU A 164 10.42 -16.10 14.58
C LEU A 164 11.16 -15.03 15.37
N SER A 165 12.49 -15.13 15.46
CA SER A 165 13.39 -14.15 16.09
C SER A 165 13.90 -13.15 15.08
#